data_AF-A0A8C0DB60-F1
#
_entry.id   AF-A0A8C0DB60-F1
#
_cell.length_a   1.000
_cell.length_b   1.000
_cell.length_c   1.000
_cell.angle_alpha   90.00
_cell.angle_beta   90.00
_cell.angle_gamma   90.00
#
_symmetry.space_group_name_H-M   'P 1'
#
loop_
_entity.id
_entity.type
_entity.pdbx_description
1 polymer ?
#
loop_
_entity_poly.entity_id
_entity_poly.type
_entity_poly.pdbx_seq_one_letter_code
_entity_poly.pdbx_strand_id
1 'polypeptide(L)'
;MRLEPVLHSKRSHRNEKPVHQSPHTATKTQSFEIKMHASLGNLFARSALDAVACSTKPPRYKCGISKACPEKHFAFKMASGAANVVGPKICLEDNVLMSGVNGKTGDLIETRYSDMWGGNVASFIEFLKAIQDGTIVLMGTYDDGATKLNDEARQLIAELGSTSITHLGFTDNWVFCGGKGIKTKSPFEQHIKNNKDTNKYEGWPKVVEMEGCIPQKPNTAKNK
;
A
#
# COMPACT_ATOMS: atom_id res chain seq x y z
N MET A 1 -16.55 15.40 -7.69
CA MET A 1 -16.57 16.88 -7.69
C MET A 1 -16.32 17.29 -6.24
N ARG A 2 -15.18 17.83 -5.83
CA ARG A 2 -14.30 18.81 -6.45
C ARG A 2 -12.90 18.55 -5.86
N LEU A 3 -11.91 18.31 -6.72
CA LEU A 3 -10.51 18.55 -6.41
C LEU A 3 -10.33 20.07 -6.40
N GLU A 4 -9.50 20.60 -5.50
CA GLU A 4 -8.28 21.35 -5.84
C GLU A 4 -7.53 21.80 -4.55
N PRO A 5 -6.21 22.04 -4.64
CA PRO A 5 -5.24 22.14 -3.53
C PRO A 5 -4.67 23.55 -3.33
N VAL A 6 -3.99 23.82 -2.20
CA VAL A 6 -2.93 24.85 -2.15
C VAL A 6 -1.87 24.51 -1.09
N LEU A 7 -0.66 24.19 -1.52
CA LEU A 7 0.57 24.40 -0.74
C LEU A 7 1.53 25.19 -1.63
N HIS A 8 1.65 26.49 -1.36
CA HIS A 8 2.67 27.35 -1.96
C HIS A 8 3.97 27.17 -1.17
N SER A 9 4.99 26.60 -1.79
CA SER A 9 6.39 26.81 -1.38
C SER A 9 7.10 27.64 -2.43
N LYS A 10 7.71 28.74 -1.98
CA LYS A 10 8.34 29.79 -2.80
C LYS A 10 9.53 29.23 -3.59
N ARG A 11 9.48 29.35 -4.92
CA ARG A 11 10.65 29.23 -5.80
C ARG A 11 11.49 30.52 -5.75
N SER A 12 12.79 30.36 -5.57
CA SER A 12 13.79 31.40 -5.86
C SER A 12 14.12 31.37 -7.35
N HIS A 13 14.01 32.54 -8.00
CA HIS A 13 14.50 32.88 -9.35
C HIS A 13 16.05 32.91 -9.37
N ARG A 14 16.83 32.85 -10.45
CA ARG A 14 16.71 32.71 -11.92
C ARG A 14 18.17 32.53 -12.39
N ASN A 15 18.40 31.84 -13.52
CA ASN A 15 19.19 32.40 -14.61
C ASN A 15 18.91 31.62 -15.90
N GLU A 16 18.16 32.25 -16.80
CA GLU A 16 18.01 31.87 -18.21
C GLU A 16 19.03 32.66 -19.04
N LYS A 17 19.53 32.04 -20.12
CA LYS A 17 19.65 32.71 -21.42
C LYS A 17 19.29 31.74 -22.58
N PRO A 18 18.77 32.27 -23.70
CA PRO A 18 17.89 31.57 -24.64
C PRO A 18 18.62 31.10 -25.89
N VAL A 19 17.96 30.34 -26.79
CA VAL A 19 18.06 30.50 -28.27
C VAL A 19 17.08 29.57 -29.03
N HIS A 20 16.31 30.23 -29.92
CA HIS A 20 15.64 29.82 -31.18
C HIS A 20 14.59 28.68 -31.32
N GLN A 21 13.35 29.08 -31.66
CA GLN A 21 12.43 28.44 -32.63
C GLN A 21 12.93 28.77 -34.07
N SER A 22 12.77 27.96 -35.13
CA SER A 22 11.61 27.26 -35.74
C SER A 22 12.15 26.41 -36.94
N PRO A 23 11.37 25.77 -37.86
CA PRO A 23 10.04 25.13 -37.80
C PRO A 23 9.93 23.74 -38.52
N HIS A 24 8.76 23.11 -38.41
CA HIS A 24 8.09 22.13 -39.30
C HIS A 24 8.76 20.81 -39.73
N THR A 25 8.15 19.69 -39.34
CA THR A 25 7.69 18.63 -40.29
C THR A 25 6.59 17.79 -39.64
N ALA A 26 5.46 17.67 -40.33
CA ALA A 26 4.31 16.86 -39.96
C ALA A 26 4.53 15.38 -40.35
N THR A 27 4.29 14.45 -39.42
CA THR A 27 4.22 13.02 -39.71
C THR A 27 2.79 12.51 -39.50
N LYS A 28 2.33 11.83 -40.55
CA LYS A 28 0.97 11.32 -40.82
C LYS A 28 0.67 10.14 -39.89
N THR A 29 -0.35 10.24 -39.03
CA THR A 29 -0.95 9.08 -38.36
C THR A 29 -1.99 8.46 -39.30
N GLN A 30 -1.76 7.22 -39.72
CA GLN A 30 -2.79 6.44 -40.44
C GLN A 30 -3.73 5.81 -39.42
N SER A 31 -4.99 6.27 -39.44
CA SER A 31 -6.13 5.66 -38.78
C SER A 31 -6.62 4.47 -39.61
N PHE A 32 -6.59 3.27 -39.05
CA PHE A 32 -7.33 2.12 -39.58
C PHE A 32 -8.79 2.23 -39.14
N GLU A 33 -9.69 2.58 -40.06
CA GLU A 33 -11.14 2.46 -39.87
C GLU A 33 -11.60 1.05 -40.23
N ILE A 34 -12.14 0.31 -39.26
CA ILE A 34 -12.90 -0.92 -39.51
C ILE A 34 -14.36 -0.50 -39.74
N LYS A 35 -14.81 -0.53 -41.00
CA LYS A 35 -16.23 -0.40 -41.36
C LYS A 35 -16.97 -1.70 -41.03
N MET A 36 -17.88 -1.64 -40.06
CA MET A 36 -18.92 -2.66 -39.84
C MET A 36 -20.23 -2.16 -40.45
N HIS A 37 -20.68 -2.80 -41.52
CA HIS A 37 -21.94 -2.52 -42.19
C HIS A 37 -23.04 -3.39 -41.55
N ALA A 38 -24.00 -2.77 -40.84
CA ALA A 38 -25.14 -3.48 -40.28
C ALA A 38 -26.37 -3.29 -41.18
N SER A 39 -26.79 -4.37 -41.84
CA SER A 39 -28.06 -4.45 -42.56
C SER A 39 -29.20 -4.61 -41.55
N LEU A 40 -30.06 -3.59 -41.43
CA LEU A 40 -31.31 -3.66 -40.68
C LEU A 40 -32.36 -4.47 -41.45
N GLY A 41 -32.76 -5.61 -40.89
CA GLY A 41 -33.96 -6.34 -41.29
C GLY A 41 -34.72 -6.76 -40.02
N ASN A 42 -35.86 -6.13 -39.79
CA ASN A 42 -36.81 -6.43 -38.71
C ASN A 42 -37.22 -7.91 -38.71
N LEU A 43 -37.25 -8.54 -37.55
CA LEU A 43 -38.28 -9.52 -37.16
C LEU A 43 -38.39 -9.54 -35.63
N PHE A 44 -39.53 -9.05 -35.13
CA PHE A 44 -39.92 -9.09 -33.74
C PHE A 44 -40.28 -10.52 -33.32
N ALA A 45 -39.66 -11.02 -32.26
CA ALA A 45 -40.23 -12.09 -31.43
C ALA A 45 -39.94 -11.76 -29.96
N ARG A 46 -41.01 -11.48 -29.21
CA ARG A 46 -40.98 -11.16 -27.79
C ARG A 46 -40.59 -12.41 -26.99
N SER A 47 -39.59 -12.28 -26.12
CA SER A 47 -39.53 -13.06 -24.89
C SER A 47 -38.87 -12.20 -23.82
N ALA A 48 -39.69 -11.72 -22.90
CA ALA A 48 -39.25 -11.05 -21.69
C ALA A 48 -38.89 -12.13 -20.66
N LEU A 49 -37.64 -12.56 -20.66
CA LEU A 49 -37.04 -13.30 -19.56
C LEU A 49 -35.69 -12.64 -19.29
N ASP A 50 -35.66 -11.93 -18.17
CA ASP A 50 -34.53 -11.36 -17.44
C ASP A 50 -33.16 -11.56 -18.08
N ALA A 51 -32.76 -10.60 -18.90
CA ALA A 51 -31.35 -10.31 -19.10
C ALA A 51 -30.80 -9.72 -17.79
N VAL A 52 -30.50 -10.60 -16.82
CA VAL A 52 -29.51 -10.26 -15.79
C VAL A 52 -28.22 -9.99 -16.55
N ALA A 53 -27.96 -8.71 -16.80
CA ALA A 53 -26.68 -8.25 -17.32
C ALA A 53 -25.61 -8.71 -16.33
N CYS A 54 -24.99 -9.85 -16.60
CA CYS A 54 -23.86 -10.33 -15.85
C CYS A 54 -22.79 -9.25 -15.94
N SER A 55 -22.50 -8.61 -14.80
CA SER A 55 -21.48 -7.56 -14.72
C SER A 55 -20.17 -8.12 -15.26
N THR A 56 -19.75 -7.65 -16.43
CA THR A 56 -18.50 -8.03 -17.11
C THR A 56 -17.24 -7.48 -16.41
N LYS A 57 -17.42 -6.75 -15.30
CA LYS A 57 -16.30 -6.31 -14.45
C LYS A 57 -15.85 -7.48 -13.58
N PRO A 58 -14.54 -7.79 -13.54
CA PRO A 58 -14.00 -8.75 -12.58
C PRO A 58 -14.51 -8.41 -11.17
N PRO A 59 -14.91 -9.40 -10.37
CA PRO A 59 -15.35 -9.15 -9.00
C PRO A 59 -14.24 -8.39 -8.25
N ARG A 60 -14.62 -7.26 -7.65
CA ARG A 60 -13.71 -6.48 -6.79
C ARG A 60 -13.77 -7.08 -5.39
N TYR A 61 -12.65 -7.63 -4.94
CA TYR A 61 -12.50 -8.10 -3.56
C TYR A 61 -12.02 -6.97 -2.65
N LYS A 62 -12.19 -7.15 -1.34
CA LYS A 62 -11.78 -6.17 -0.32
C LYS A 62 -10.31 -5.77 -0.49
N CYS A 63 -9.99 -4.50 -0.32
CA CYS A 63 -8.70 -3.89 -0.57
C CYS A 63 -8.15 -4.02 -2.01
N GLY A 64 -8.96 -4.50 -2.95
CA GLY A 64 -8.51 -4.79 -4.32
C GLY A 64 -7.50 -5.92 -4.40
N ILE A 65 -7.60 -6.91 -3.50
CA ILE A 65 -6.81 -8.14 -3.57
C ILE A 65 -7.24 -9.02 -4.76
N SER A 66 -6.36 -9.89 -5.22
CA SER A 66 -6.56 -10.73 -6.41
C SER A 66 -7.64 -11.82 -6.26
N LYS A 67 -7.91 -12.28 -5.03
CA LYS A 67 -8.86 -13.35 -4.72
C LYS A 67 -9.56 -13.12 -3.39
N ALA A 68 -10.79 -13.61 -3.22
CA ALA A 68 -11.49 -13.54 -1.94
C ALA A 68 -10.71 -14.26 -0.82
N CYS A 69 -10.76 -13.70 0.39
CA CYS A 69 -10.24 -14.37 1.58
C CYS A 69 -11.19 -15.48 2.04
N PRO A 70 -10.66 -16.57 2.66
CA PRO A 70 -11.49 -17.56 3.33
C PRO A 70 -12.31 -16.95 4.47
N GLU A 71 -13.32 -17.68 4.94
CA GLU A 71 -14.03 -17.29 6.15
C GLU A 71 -13.09 -17.07 7.34
N LYS A 72 -13.47 -16.16 8.25
CA LYS A 72 -12.70 -15.82 9.46
C LYS A 72 -11.28 -15.32 9.16
N HIS A 73 -11.13 -14.57 8.07
CA HIS A 73 -9.90 -13.87 7.73
C HIS A 73 -10.18 -12.41 7.39
N PHE A 74 -9.22 -11.54 7.68
CA PHE A 74 -9.21 -10.15 7.25
C PHE A 74 -8.37 -9.99 5.98
N ALA A 75 -8.94 -9.40 4.94
CA ALA A 75 -8.25 -9.01 3.72
C ALA A 75 -7.36 -7.78 3.97
N PHE A 76 -6.12 -7.83 3.51
CA PHE A 76 -5.24 -6.66 3.53
C PHE A 76 -4.48 -6.50 2.22
N LYS A 77 -4.10 -5.26 1.92
CA LYS A 77 -3.17 -4.91 0.86
C LYS A 77 -2.33 -3.73 1.30
N MET A 78 -1.02 -3.81 1.11
CA MET A 78 -0.11 -2.75 1.49
C MET A 78 1.02 -2.54 0.50
N ALA A 79 1.49 -1.31 0.42
CA ALA A 79 2.59 -0.86 -0.41
C ALA A 79 3.47 0.10 0.40
N SER A 80 4.79 -0.02 0.26
CA SER A 80 5.73 1.00 0.75
C SER A 80 5.62 2.30 -0.06
N GLY A 81 6.33 3.33 0.37
CA GLY A 81 6.47 4.56 -0.40
C GLY A 81 7.30 4.39 -1.68
N ALA A 82 7.11 5.32 -2.62
CA ALA A 82 7.97 5.49 -3.79
C ALA A 82 8.88 6.69 -3.55
N ALA A 83 10.15 6.41 -3.21
CA ALA A 83 11.11 7.41 -2.75
C ALA A 83 10.48 8.29 -1.65
N ASN A 84 10.61 9.61 -1.80
CA ASN A 84 10.05 10.63 -0.91
C ASN A 84 8.90 11.42 -1.57
N VAL A 85 8.29 10.90 -2.64
CA VAL A 85 7.25 11.59 -3.42
C VAL A 85 5.87 10.98 -3.32
N VAL A 86 5.78 9.66 -3.09
CA VAL A 86 4.51 8.95 -2.88
C VAL A 86 4.60 8.18 -1.58
N GLY A 87 3.72 8.51 -0.63
CA GLY A 87 3.63 7.82 0.65
C GLY A 87 3.13 6.37 0.53
N PRO A 88 3.28 5.57 1.60
CA PRO A 88 2.80 4.20 1.64
C PRO A 88 1.27 4.16 1.63
N LYS A 89 0.74 2.99 1.27
CA LYS A 89 -0.70 2.72 1.31
C LYS A 89 -0.91 1.42 2.07
N ILE A 90 -1.73 1.43 3.11
CA ILE A 90 -2.13 0.23 3.83
C ILE A 90 -3.65 0.15 3.77
N CYS A 91 -4.19 -1.03 3.50
CA CYS A 91 -5.63 -1.30 3.49
C CYS A 91 -5.90 -2.56 4.30
N LEU A 92 -6.94 -2.53 5.13
CA LEU A 92 -7.50 -3.68 5.83
C LEU A 92 -9.03 -3.63 5.74
N GLU A 93 -9.66 -4.71 5.28
CA GLU A 93 -11.12 -4.82 5.21
C GLU A 93 -11.79 -3.61 4.51
N ASP A 94 -11.23 -3.20 3.36
CA ASP A 94 -11.62 -2.01 2.57
C ASP A 94 -11.37 -0.64 3.23
N ASN A 95 -10.87 -0.61 4.45
CA ASN A 95 -10.46 0.63 5.11
C ASN A 95 -9.00 0.92 4.77
N VAL A 96 -8.74 2.09 4.16
CA VAL A 96 -7.37 2.57 3.96
C VAL A 96 -6.86 3.10 5.30
N LEU A 97 -5.83 2.47 5.83
CA LEU A 97 -5.25 2.72 7.15
C LEU A 97 -3.80 3.20 7.01
N MET A 98 -3.29 3.79 8.09
CA MET A 98 -1.87 4.13 8.22
C MET A 98 -1.23 3.53 9.49
N SER A 99 -1.96 2.79 10.35
CA SER A 99 -1.43 1.76 11.30
C SER A 99 -2.54 0.98 12.05
N GLY A 100 -2.11 -0.03 12.83
CA GLY A 100 -2.74 -0.68 14.01
C GLY A 100 -4.24 -1.04 14.04
N VAL A 101 -4.57 -2.33 14.08
CA VAL A 101 -5.97 -2.82 14.08
C VAL A 101 -6.24 -3.94 15.08
N ASN A 102 -7.49 -4.02 15.55
CA ASN A 102 -7.93 -5.05 16.49
C ASN A 102 -8.00 -6.42 15.80
N GLY A 103 -7.25 -7.41 16.27
CA GLY A 103 -7.21 -8.74 15.64
C GLY A 103 -8.45 -9.62 15.84
N LYS A 104 -9.45 -9.16 16.61
CA LYS A 104 -10.75 -9.83 16.75
C LYS A 104 -11.81 -9.21 15.84
N THR A 105 -11.91 -7.88 15.78
CA THR A 105 -12.99 -7.20 15.05
C THR A 105 -12.56 -6.66 13.69
N GLY A 106 -11.26 -6.43 13.49
CA GLY A 106 -10.74 -5.71 12.33
C GLY A 106 -10.86 -4.19 12.46
N ASP A 107 -11.38 -3.68 13.58
CA ASP A 107 -11.55 -2.25 13.79
C ASP A 107 -10.21 -1.54 13.92
N LEU A 108 -10.14 -0.34 13.37
CA LEU A 108 -8.99 0.55 13.52
C LEU A 108 -8.83 0.92 15.00
N ILE A 109 -7.66 0.63 15.57
CA ILE A 109 -7.32 1.06 16.93
C ILE A 109 -6.62 2.42 16.85
N GLU A 110 -5.58 2.52 16.04
CA GLU A 110 -4.74 3.71 16.01
C GLU A 110 -3.90 3.80 14.74
N THR A 111 -3.79 4.99 14.14
CA THR A 111 -2.87 5.31 13.04
C THR A 111 -1.73 6.23 13.50
N ARG A 112 -0.46 5.83 13.34
CA ARG A 112 0.72 6.68 13.60
C ARG A 112 1.79 6.51 12.55
N TYR A 113 2.50 7.60 12.31
CA TYR A 113 3.75 7.64 11.55
C TYR A 113 4.87 8.12 12.49
N SER A 114 6.07 7.58 12.34
CA SER A 114 7.26 8.00 13.08
C SER A 114 8.38 8.31 12.09
N ASP A 115 8.93 9.52 12.14
CA ASP A 115 10.05 9.94 11.30
C ASP A 115 11.35 9.26 11.77
N MET A 116 11.80 8.25 11.02
CA MET A 116 13.02 7.50 11.31
C MET A 116 14.28 8.11 10.67
N TRP A 117 14.17 9.29 10.07
CA TRP A 117 15.31 10.06 9.54
C TRP A 117 15.69 11.22 10.46
N GLY A 118 14.77 12.18 10.65
CA GLY A 118 14.98 13.39 11.45
C GLY A 118 14.42 13.33 12.87
N GLY A 119 13.55 12.35 13.14
CA GLY A 119 12.78 12.26 14.38
C GLY A 119 13.48 11.58 15.55
N ASN A 120 12.73 11.47 16.66
CA ASN A 120 13.15 10.79 17.89
C ASN A 120 12.48 9.40 17.98
N VAL A 121 13.30 8.36 18.14
CA VAL A 121 12.85 6.97 18.26
C VAL A 121 12.10 6.67 19.57
N ALA A 122 12.27 7.48 20.62
CA ALA A 122 11.66 7.23 21.93
C ALA A 122 10.13 7.13 21.89
N SER A 123 9.45 8.07 21.22
CA SER A 123 7.99 8.04 21.09
C SER A 123 7.49 6.83 20.29
N PHE A 124 8.30 6.34 19.35
CA PHE A 124 7.98 5.11 18.61
C PHE A 124 8.10 3.87 19.49
N ILE A 125 9.14 3.80 20.33
CA ILE A 125 9.32 2.72 21.32
C ILE A 125 8.17 2.70 22.33
N GLU A 126 7.75 3.85 22.85
CA GLU A 126 6.60 3.96 23.76
C GLU A 126 5.32 3.43 23.12
N PHE A 127 5.08 3.79 21.85
CA PHE A 127 3.96 3.27 21.08
C PHE A 127 4.04 1.74 20.94
N LEU A 128 5.19 1.18 20.55
CA LEU A 128 5.38 -0.27 20.40
C LEU A 128 5.13 -1.03 21.71
N LYS A 129 5.54 -0.47 22.84
CA LYS A 129 5.31 -1.04 24.18
C LYS A 129 3.83 -1.02 24.59
N ALA A 130 3.07 -0.02 24.15
CA ALA A 130 1.65 0.12 24.47
C ALA A 130 0.74 -0.83 23.66
N ILE A 131 1.25 -1.47 22.61
CA ILE A 131 0.48 -2.40 21.78
C ILE A 131 0.02 -3.61 22.60
N GLN A 132 -1.29 -3.78 22.66
CA GLN A 132 -1.94 -4.86 23.42
C GLN A 132 -1.87 -6.20 22.69
N ASP A 133 -1.73 -7.28 23.45
CA ASP A 133 -1.86 -8.66 22.95
C ASP A 133 -3.18 -8.85 22.20
N GLY A 134 -3.12 -9.41 20.98
CA GLY A 134 -4.32 -9.46 20.13
C GLY A 134 -4.29 -8.52 18.93
N THR A 135 -3.52 -7.43 19.02
CA THR A 135 -3.46 -6.40 17.98
C THR A 135 -2.71 -6.92 16.75
N ILE A 136 -3.32 -6.73 15.57
CA ILE A 136 -2.67 -6.88 14.28
C ILE A 136 -1.92 -5.57 14.00
N VAL A 137 -0.67 -5.68 13.57
CA VAL A 137 0.21 -4.54 13.35
C VAL A 137 0.69 -4.52 11.91
N LEU A 138 0.28 -3.51 11.15
CA LEU A 138 0.74 -3.28 9.78
C LEU A 138 1.72 -2.10 9.77
N MET A 139 2.88 -2.30 9.16
CA MET A 139 3.94 -1.29 9.03
C MET A 139 4.42 -1.20 7.58
N GLY A 140 4.58 0.01 7.07
CA GLY A 140 5.12 0.29 5.75
C GLY A 140 6.08 1.47 5.81
N THR A 141 7.21 1.34 5.14
CA THR A 141 8.24 2.39 5.07
C THR A 141 7.89 3.49 4.09
N TYR A 142 8.38 4.70 4.36
CA TYR A 142 8.35 5.85 3.46
C TYR A 142 9.69 6.56 3.53
N ASP A 143 10.31 6.84 2.38
CA ASP A 143 11.63 7.48 2.28
C ASP A 143 12.75 6.71 3.00
N ASP A 144 12.91 6.92 4.31
CA ASP A 144 13.80 6.16 5.19
C ASP A 144 13.10 5.70 6.47
N GLY A 145 13.14 4.39 6.71
CA GLY A 145 12.55 3.75 7.87
C GLY A 145 13.56 3.25 8.91
N ALA A 146 14.86 3.48 8.71
CA ALA A 146 15.90 2.72 9.41
C ALA A 146 16.92 3.56 10.19
N THR A 147 17.20 4.80 9.79
CA THR A 147 18.36 5.56 10.29
C THR A 147 18.33 5.77 11.81
N LYS A 148 17.15 6.00 12.39
CA LYS A 148 16.98 6.21 13.82
C LYS A 148 16.57 4.95 14.60
N LEU A 149 16.40 3.81 13.95
CA LEU A 149 16.08 2.56 14.64
C LEU A 149 17.26 2.09 15.48
N ASN A 150 17.06 2.00 16.79
CA ASN A 150 17.98 1.39 17.74
C ASN A 150 17.62 -0.08 18.00
N ASP A 151 18.49 -0.78 18.76
CA ASP A 151 18.32 -2.20 19.04
C ASP A 151 17.01 -2.50 19.78
N GLU A 152 16.57 -1.62 20.67
CA GLU A 152 15.30 -1.77 21.39
C GLU A 152 14.09 -1.73 20.46
N ALA A 153 14.02 -0.75 19.56
CA ALA A 153 12.93 -0.65 18.58
C ALA A 153 12.94 -1.86 17.64
N ARG A 154 14.12 -2.29 17.17
CA ARG A 154 14.26 -3.48 16.32
C ARG A 154 13.80 -4.74 17.04
N GLN A 155 14.17 -4.91 18.30
CA GLN A 155 13.76 -6.04 19.13
C GLN A 155 12.24 -6.07 19.33
N LEU A 156 11.62 -4.94 19.67
CA LEU A 156 10.17 -4.83 19.85
C LEU A 156 9.40 -5.18 18.57
N ILE A 157 9.90 -4.79 17.39
CA ILE A 157 9.28 -5.15 16.11
C ILE A 157 9.53 -6.61 15.76
N ALA A 158 10.72 -7.15 16.08
CA ALA A 158 11.02 -8.57 15.90
C ALA A 158 10.07 -9.46 16.72
N GLU A 159 9.71 -9.03 17.93
CA GLU A 159 8.71 -9.70 18.78
C GLU A 159 7.28 -9.68 18.20
N LEU A 160 6.99 -8.78 17.27
CA LEU A 160 5.74 -8.80 16.50
C LEU A 160 5.77 -9.82 15.34
N GLY A 161 6.90 -10.49 15.12
CA GLY A 161 7.10 -11.53 14.13
C GLY A 161 7.96 -11.13 12.94
N SER A 162 8.58 -9.95 12.94
CA SER A 162 9.45 -9.49 11.86
C SER A 162 10.82 -10.18 11.90
N THR A 163 11.34 -10.50 10.74
CA THR A 163 12.72 -10.97 10.54
C THR A 163 13.59 -9.89 9.90
N SER A 164 13.06 -9.17 8.91
CA SER A 164 13.82 -8.16 8.17
C SER A 164 14.20 -6.95 9.01
N ILE A 165 13.43 -6.62 10.06
CA ILE A 165 13.69 -5.41 10.86
C ILE A 165 15.07 -5.41 11.52
N THR A 166 15.63 -6.58 11.82
CA THR A 166 16.95 -6.69 12.45
C THR A 166 18.09 -6.26 11.51
N HIS A 167 17.84 -6.22 10.19
CA HIS A 167 18.84 -5.84 9.17
C HIS A 167 18.39 -4.66 8.30
N LEU A 168 17.21 -4.09 8.56
CA LEU A 168 16.65 -3.01 7.75
C LEU A 168 17.59 -1.80 7.75
N GLY A 169 18.01 -1.40 6.55
CA GLY A 169 19.00 -0.35 6.30
C GLY A 169 18.43 0.91 5.67
N PHE A 170 19.32 1.89 5.46
CA PHE A 170 19.00 3.21 4.93
C PHE A 170 18.27 3.13 3.57
N THR A 171 17.09 3.74 3.52
CA THR A 171 16.14 3.78 2.38
C THR A 171 15.71 2.42 1.82
N ASP A 172 15.89 1.34 2.58
CA ASP A 172 15.29 0.06 2.26
C ASP A 172 13.74 0.18 2.25
N ASN A 173 13.10 -0.43 1.26
CA ASN A 173 11.65 -0.54 1.24
C ASN A 173 11.22 -1.82 1.94
N TRP A 174 10.31 -1.70 2.89
CA TRP A 174 9.78 -2.77 3.71
C TRP A 174 8.30 -2.59 3.99
N VAL A 175 7.56 -3.70 3.93
CA VAL A 175 6.18 -3.84 4.37
C VAL A 175 6.04 -5.09 5.22
N PHE A 176 5.27 -4.97 6.29
CA PHE A 176 5.13 -6.02 7.29
C PHE A 176 3.75 -6.02 7.90
N CYS A 177 3.20 -7.21 8.07
CA CYS A 177 1.99 -7.46 8.84
C CYS A 177 2.30 -8.51 9.91
N GLY A 178 2.35 -8.11 11.16
CA GLY A 178 2.58 -8.98 12.31
C GLY A 178 1.47 -8.87 13.35
N GLY A 179 1.76 -9.31 14.56
CA GLY A 179 0.82 -9.16 15.65
C GLY A 179 1.43 -9.36 17.02
N LYS A 180 0.91 -8.64 18.01
CA LYS A 180 1.35 -8.77 19.40
C LYS A 180 0.91 -10.13 19.96
N GLY A 181 1.88 -10.84 20.54
CA GLY A 181 1.71 -12.18 21.09
C GLY A 181 1.85 -13.31 20.07
N ILE A 182 2.31 -13.03 18.83
CA ILE A 182 2.65 -14.08 17.86
C ILE A 182 3.77 -14.97 18.43
N LYS A 183 3.72 -16.27 18.12
CA LYS A 183 4.72 -17.26 18.58
C LYS A 183 5.65 -17.74 17.48
N THR A 184 5.45 -17.24 16.26
CA THR A 184 6.18 -17.60 15.06
C THR A 184 6.60 -16.34 14.31
N LYS A 185 7.48 -16.50 13.33
CA LYS A 185 7.71 -15.47 12.31
C LYS A 185 6.41 -15.19 11.55
N SER A 186 6.21 -13.95 11.14
CA SER A 186 5.07 -13.62 10.29
C SER A 186 5.27 -14.19 8.88
N PRO A 187 4.23 -14.78 8.26
CA PRO A 187 4.27 -15.11 6.84
C PRO A 187 4.08 -13.88 5.93
N PHE A 188 3.80 -12.71 6.51
CA PHE A 188 3.49 -11.48 5.78
C PHE A 188 4.59 -10.43 6.02
N GLU A 189 5.70 -10.59 5.32
CA GLU A 189 6.82 -9.65 5.35
C GLU A 189 7.51 -9.61 3.98
N GLN A 190 7.73 -8.41 3.44
CA GLN A 190 8.47 -8.23 2.18
C GLN A 190 9.44 -7.04 2.31
N HIS A 191 10.62 -7.20 1.73
CA HIS A 191 11.72 -6.24 1.81
C HIS A 191 12.44 -6.14 0.47
N ILE A 192 12.85 -4.93 0.10
CA ILE A 192 13.74 -4.64 -1.01
C ILE A 192 14.84 -3.72 -0.51
N LYS A 193 16.07 -4.24 -0.51
CA LYS A 193 17.25 -3.50 -0.11
C LYS A 193 17.55 -2.36 -1.08
N ASN A 194 17.92 -1.21 -0.53
CA ASN A 194 18.53 -0.13 -1.29
C ASN A 194 19.88 -0.60 -1.88
N ASN A 195 19.96 -0.60 -3.21
CA ASN A 195 21.18 -0.95 -3.92
C ASN A 195 21.31 -0.08 -5.18
N LYS A 196 22.40 0.70 -5.25
CA LYS A 196 22.67 1.62 -6.37
C LYS A 196 22.61 0.95 -7.74
N ASP A 197 22.97 -0.33 -7.84
CA ASP A 197 23.02 -1.05 -9.09
C ASP A 197 21.64 -1.55 -9.57
N THR A 198 20.67 -1.67 -8.67
CA THR A 198 19.35 -2.27 -8.96
C THR A 198 18.17 -1.38 -8.62
N ASN A 199 18.41 -0.21 -8.05
CA ASN A 199 17.38 0.74 -7.68
C ASN A 199 16.57 1.21 -8.88
N LYS A 200 15.25 1.35 -8.68
CA LYS A 200 14.32 1.90 -9.68
C LYS A 200 14.34 3.43 -9.71
N TYR A 201 14.60 4.06 -8.58
CA TYR A 201 14.69 5.50 -8.43
C TYR A 201 16.11 5.89 -8.02
N GLU A 202 16.52 7.13 -8.28
CA GLU A 202 17.85 7.60 -7.92
C GLU A 202 18.03 7.63 -6.39
N GLY A 203 18.64 6.59 -5.81
CA GLY A 203 18.85 6.48 -4.36
C GLY A 203 17.78 5.72 -3.57
N TRP A 204 16.69 5.27 -4.23
CA TRP A 204 15.63 4.47 -3.60
C TRP A 204 15.27 3.21 -4.41
N PRO A 205 14.99 2.09 -3.74
CA PRO A 205 14.49 0.88 -4.39
C PRO A 205 13.06 1.08 -4.92
N LYS A 206 12.60 0.14 -5.75
CA LYS A 206 11.19 0.12 -6.18
C LYS A 206 10.24 -0.08 -4.98
N VAL A 207 8.98 0.32 -5.16
CA VAL A 207 7.90 0.03 -4.22
C VAL A 207 7.81 -1.49 -3.99
N VAL A 208 7.65 -1.90 -2.73
CA VAL A 208 7.32 -3.27 -2.37
C VAL A 208 5.85 -3.34 -2.00
N GLU A 209 5.15 -4.34 -2.56
CA GLU A 209 3.72 -4.57 -2.31
C GLU A 209 3.51 -5.96 -1.73
N MET A 210 2.48 -6.09 -0.90
CA MET A 210 2.05 -7.34 -0.31
C MET A 210 0.54 -7.31 -0.09
N GLU A 211 -0.13 -8.41 -0.39
CA GLU A 211 -1.54 -8.62 -0.09
C GLU A 211 -1.76 -10.00 0.51
N GLY A 212 -2.84 -10.18 1.25
CA GLY A 212 -3.13 -11.46 1.87
C GLY A 212 -4.37 -11.46 2.75
N CYS A 213 -4.49 -12.55 3.51
CA CYS A 213 -5.62 -12.84 4.37
C CYS A 213 -5.09 -13.20 5.77
N ILE A 214 -5.38 -12.36 6.77
CA ILE A 214 -4.92 -12.54 8.15
C ILE A 214 -5.95 -13.37 8.89
N PRO A 215 -5.59 -14.51 9.51
CA PRO A 215 -6.53 -15.29 10.31
C PRO A 215 -7.09 -14.46 11.47
N GLN A 216 -8.42 -14.43 11.60
CA GLN A 216 -9.10 -13.77 12.73
C GLN A 216 -8.81 -14.56 14.02
N LYS A 217 -8.51 -13.86 15.12
CA LYS A 217 -8.38 -14.54 16.42
C LYS A 217 -9.75 -15.08 16.85
N PRO A 218 -9.86 -16.35 17.31
CA PRO A 218 -11.12 -16.86 17.80
C PRO A 218 -11.60 -16.04 19.01
N ASN A 219 -12.92 -15.81 19.08
CA ASN A 219 -13.56 -15.19 20.23
C ASN A 219 -13.51 -16.15 21.42
N THR A 220 -12.40 -16.19 22.14
CA THR A 220 -12.40 -16.72 23.50
C THR A 220 -13.06 -15.67 24.39
N ALA A 221 -14.38 -15.78 24.56
CA ALA A 221 -14.99 -15.34 25.80
C ALA A 221 -14.28 -16.14 26.90
N LYS A 222 -13.50 -15.47 27.74
CA LYS A 222 -13.00 -16.08 28.97
C LYS A 222 -14.24 -16.43 29.81
N ASN A 223 -14.76 -17.65 29.65
CA ASN A 223 -15.64 -18.22 30.63
C ASN A 223 -14.80 -18.52 31.87
N LYS A 224 -14.88 -17.58 32.82
CA LYS A 224 -14.60 -17.69 34.24
C LYS A 224 -13.22 -18.19 34.68
#